data_AF-A0A8J4UFD7-F1
#
_entry.id   AF-A0A8J4UFD7-F1
#
_cell.length_a   1.000
_cell.length_b   1.000
_cell.length_c   1.000
_cell.angle_alpha   90.00
_cell.angle_beta   90.00
_cell.angle_gamma   90.00
#
_symmetry.space_group_name_H-M   'P 1'
#
loop_
_entity.id
_entity.type
_entity.pdbx_description
1 polymer ?
#
loop_
_entity_poly.entity_id
_entity_poly.type
_entity_poly.pdbx_seq_one_letter_code
_entity_poly.pdbx_strand_id
1 'polypeptide(L)'
;MPAEPGAVQIVTVNKEDHSFDLDTKALERILLAPKVRDMEVVVLSVAGAFRKGKSFLLDFMLRYMHRKSEQDWLGREDEPLTGFSWRGGSEPETTGIQLWSEVFTVRKNDGKEVAVLLMDTQGAFDSQSTVKDCATIFALSTMTSSVQIYNLSQNIQEDDLQQLQLFTEYGRLAMDEIFLKPFQSLMFLIRDWSFPYEYSYGFKGGSQFLDKRLQVKETQHQELQSVRKHIHSCFTSISCFLLPHPGLKVATHPSFQGQLCDVAPEFKTELRSFIPMLLDPDRLAVKEINGNKVTCRGLMEYFKSYIKIYQGEDLPHPKSMLQATAEANNLAAVASAKDQYYRNMEKVCGGDLPYVAPDSLLEKHNFLKSEALHHFSSIKKMGGKDFCAPYQAQLNVELNELWESFSKHNESKNLFSAFRTPAVLFVLVCLLYVLSALLLFIGLSSISFACDCMLGLALIAMLTWGFIRYSGQYRNVGTAIDQAAGLVLEQATEMLNKSRAQTASGVTVNDAVLTIFNDMKVRKAQCSEDDRKKRKKAVLFCLSCDNKQIIVEEGREILVCDEGDPFLTFVQMLPPNDCRYALYDATYATNETKKEDLVFIFWAPENAPLKSKMIYASSKDAIKKKFP
;
A
#
# COMPACT_ATOMS: atom_id res chain seq x y z
N MET A 1 8.76 -9.80 28.82
CA MET A 1 9.74 -10.81 28.37
C MET A 1 9.25 -11.36 27.04
N PRO A 2 10.09 -11.53 26.01
CA PRO A 2 9.67 -12.27 24.83
C PRO A 2 9.31 -13.70 25.29
N ALA A 3 8.14 -14.19 24.89
CA ALA A 3 7.72 -15.55 25.18
C ALA A 3 8.69 -16.53 24.50
N GLU A 4 8.98 -17.66 25.14
CA GLU A 4 9.78 -18.73 24.52
C GLU A 4 9.10 -19.18 23.21
N PRO A 5 9.89 -19.47 22.16
CA PRO A 5 9.35 -19.95 20.91
C PRO A 5 8.68 -21.31 21.12
N GLY A 6 7.42 -21.41 20.68
CA GLY A 6 6.60 -22.61 20.76
C GLY A 6 5.69 -22.78 19.56
N ALA A 7 4.98 -23.90 19.54
CA ALA A 7 3.93 -24.19 18.57
C ALA A 7 2.69 -23.33 18.85
N VAL A 8 2.18 -22.69 17.80
CA VAL A 8 1.01 -21.79 17.86
C VAL A 8 -0.09 -22.39 17.01
N GLN A 9 -1.25 -22.60 17.62
CA GLN A 9 -2.45 -23.05 16.92
C GLN A 9 -2.97 -21.93 16.01
N ILE A 10 -3.11 -22.20 14.72
CA ILE A 10 -3.56 -21.21 13.73
C ILE A 10 -4.94 -21.57 13.18
N VAL A 11 -5.14 -22.83 12.82
CA VAL A 11 -6.46 -23.31 12.38
C VAL A 11 -6.98 -24.27 13.43
N THR A 12 -8.14 -23.99 14.00
CA THR A 12 -8.81 -24.87 14.96
C THR A 12 -9.99 -25.55 14.28
N VAL A 13 -10.17 -26.84 14.58
CA VAL A 13 -11.33 -27.61 14.11
C VAL A 13 -12.33 -27.67 15.26
N ASN A 14 -13.50 -27.06 15.08
CA ASN A 14 -14.61 -27.23 16.02
C ASN A 14 -15.24 -28.60 15.77
N LYS A 15 -15.21 -29.45 16.79
CA LYS A 15 -15.66 -30.85 16.69
C LYS A 15 -17.18 -31.01 16.73
N GLU A 16 -17.91 -30.01 17.23
CA GLU A 16 -19.37 -30.08 17.32
C GLU A 16 -20.02 -29.75 15.98
N ASP A 17 -19.50 -28.73 15.30
CA ASP A 17 -20.05 -28.21 14.04
C ASP A 17 -19.22 -28.60 12.80
N HIS A 18 -18.10 -29.32 12.99
CA HIS A 18 -17.11 -29.63 11.95
C HIS A 18 -16.66 -28.38 11.15
N SER A 19 -16.58 -27.24 11.84
CA SER A 19 -16.22 -25.95 11.25
C SER A 19 -14.76 -25.59 11.52
N PHE A 20 -14.19 -24.77 10.65
CA PHE A 20 -12.79 -24.36 10.71
C PHE A 20 -12.68 -22.89 11.08
N ASP A 21 -11.98 -22.61 12.18
CA ASP A 21 -11.71 -21.26 12.65
C ASP A 21 -10.24 -20.90 12.50
N LEU A 22 -9.98 -19.72 11.91
CA LEU A 22 -8.64 -19.17 11.77
C LEU A 22 -8.37 -18.16 12.89
N ASP A 23 -7.38 -18.44 13.75
CA ASP A 23 -6.85 -17.44 14.68
C ASP A 23 -6.02 -16.41 13.92
N THR A 24 -6.73 -15.39 13.44
CA THR A 24 -6.16 -14.29 12.69
C THR A 24 -5.15 -13.50 13.53
N LYS A 25 -5.36 -13.35 14.85
CA LYS A 25 -4.48 -12.56 15.71
C LYS A 25 -3.16 -13.28 15.96
N ALA A 26 -3.21 -14.60 16.15
CA ALA A 26 -2.02 -15.43 16.28
C ALA A 26 -1.21 -15.43 14.97
N LEU A 27 -1.88 -15.60 13.83
CA LEU A 27 -1.23 -15.59 12.52
C LEU A 27 -0.58 -14.22 12.20
N GLU A 28 -1.28 -13.13 12.51
CA GLU A 28 -0.78 -11.75 12.35
C GLU A 28 0.50 -11.51 13.17
N ARG A 29 0.55 -12.02 14.40
CA ARG A 29 1.72 -11.88 15.27
C ARG A 29 2.98 -12.53 14.66
N ILE A 30 2.82 -13.65 13.97
CA ILE A 30 3.92 -14.41 13.34
C ILE A 30 4.30 -13.78 12.00
N LEU A 31 3.33 -13.62 11.09
CA LEU A 31 3.60 -13.23 9.69
C LEU A 31 3.77 -11.73 9.46
N LEU A 32 3.17 -10.87 10.30
CA LEU A 32 3.28 -9.41 10.17
C LEU A 32 4.35 -8.79 11.08
N ALA A 33 5.19 -9.62 11.73
CA ALA A 33 6.31 -9.12 12.51
C ALA A 33 7.23 -8.24 11.62
N PRO A 34 7.66 -7.04 12.08
CA PRO A 34 8.37 -6.06 11.26
C PRO A 34 9.61 -6.61 10.55
N LYS A 35 10.29 -7.59 11.16
CA LYS A 35 11.49 -8.24 10.62
C LYS A 35 11.21 -9.09 9.38
N VAL A 36 10.05 -9.73 9.27
CA VAL A 36 9.78 -10.77 8.25
C VAL A 36 8.63 -10.45 7.30
N ARG A 37 7.76 -9.48 7.64
CA ARG A 37 6.51 -9.20 6.90
C ARG A 37 6.67 -8.98 5.39
N ASP A 38 7.79 -8.38 4.97
CA ASP A 38 8.09 -8.04 3.58
C ASP A 38 9.01 -9.08 2.90
N MET A 39 9.46 -10.11 3.62
CA MET A 39 10.34 -11.15 3.10
C MET A 39 9.55 -12.18 2.29
N GLU A 40 10.19 -12.70 1.23
CA GLU A 40 9.73 -13.87 0.48
C GLU A 40 9.66 -15.09 1.43
N VAL A 41 8.54 -15.82 1.43
CA VAL A 41 8.31 -16.90 2.39
C VAL A 41 8.51 -18.28 1.77
N VAL A 42 9.12 -19.19 2.51
CA VAL A 42 9.26 -20.62 2.25
C VAL A 42 8.46 -21.33 3.32
N VAL A 43 7.49 -22.15 2.91
CA VAL A 43 6.55 -22.78 3.85
C VAL A 43 6.70 -24.28 3.71
N LEU A 44 7.18 -24.92 4.77
CA LEU A 44 7.38 -26.35 4.84
C LEU A 44 6.30 -26.99 5.69
N SER A 45 5.47 -27.80 5.04
CA SER A 45 4.34 -28.49 5.68
C SER A 45 4.59 -29.98 5.74
N VAL A 46 4.28 -30.60 6.88
CA VAL A 46 4.23 -32.05 7.03
C VAL A 46 2.79 -32.47 7.27
N ALA A 47 2.24 -33.25 6.34
CA ALA A 47 0.89 -33.80 6.43
C ALA A 47 0.87 -35.31 6.17
N GLY A 48 -0.14 -36.01 6.64
CA GLY A 48 -0.27 -37.46 6.52
C GLY A 48 -1.04 -38.06 7.69
N ALA A 49 -1.13 -39.38 7.75
CA ALA A 49 -1.93 -40.08 8.75
C ALA A 49 -1.54 -39.74 10.20
N PHE A 50 -2.50 -39.86 11.12
CA PHE A 50 -2.27 -39.63 12.54
C PHE A 50 -1.31 -40.68 13.15
N ARG A 51 -0.57 -40.28 14.20
CA ARG A 51 0.44 -41.11 14.91
C ARG A 51 1.57 -41.70 14.05
N LYS A 52 1.88 -41.10 12.90
CA LYS A 52 3.03 -41.47 12.05
C LYS A 52 4.29 -40.62 12.26
N GLY A 53 4.42 -39.98 13.43
CA GLY A 53 5.64 -39.25 13.83
C GLY A 53 5.94 -37.99 13.00
N LYS A 54 4.92 -37.19 12.68
CA LYS A 54 5.05 -35.91 11.94
C LYS A 54 5.77 -34.84 12.78
N SER A 55 5.22 -34.54 13.95
CA SER A 55 5.79 -33.57 14.90
C SER A 55 7.20 -33.98 15.35
N PHE A 56 7.44 -35.28 15.56
CA PHE A 56 8.78 -35.83 15.82
C PHE A 56 9.80 -35.49 14.71
N LEU A 57 9.38 -35.51 13.45
CA LEU A 57 10.24 -35.12 12.32
C LEU A 57 10.46 -33.60 12.27
N LEU A 58 9.40 -32.82 12.49
CA LEU A 58 9.46 -31.36 12.52
C LEU A 58 10.40 -30.84 13.62
N ASP A 59 10.48 -31.51 14.76
CA ASP A 59 11.39 -31.10 15.82
C ASP A 59 12.87 -31.30 15.45
N PHE A 60 13.21 -32.31 14.63
CA PHE A 60 14.54 -32.41 14.06
C PHE A 60 14.82 -31.30 13.04
N MET A 61 13.81 -30.88 12.28
CA MET A 61 13.91 -29.71 11.41
C MET A 61 14.15 -28.43 12.23
N LEU A 62 13.44 -28.25 13.36
CA LEU A 62 13.66 -27.15 14.29
C LEU A 62 15.10 -27.15 14.82
N ARG A 63 15.58 -28.30 15.30
CA ARG A 63 16.98 -28.45 15.75
C ARG A 63 17.97 -28.04 14.66
N TYR A 64 17.78 -28.49 13.42
CA TYR A 64 18.63 -28.08 12.29
C TYR A 64 18.59 -26.57 12.05
N MET A 65 17.42 -25.96 12.08
CA MET A 65 17.26 -24.52 11.85
C MET A 65 17.93 -23.68 12.94
N HIS A 66 17.89 -24.12 14.20
CA HIS A 66 18.59 -23.45 15.31
C HIS A 66 20.11 -23.69 15.30
N ARG A 67 20.58 -24.86 14.84
CA ARG A 67 21.99 -25.29 14.93
C ARG A 67 22.72 -25.33 13.59
N LYS A 68 22.21 -24.64 12.57
CA LYS A 68 22.71 -24.69 11.19
C LYS A 68 24.23 -24.45 11.04
N SER A 69 24.85 -23.73 11.98
CA SER A 69 26.28 -23.41 11.99
C SER A 69 27.17 -24.50 12.61
N GLU A 70 26.58 -25.54 13.22
CA GLU A 70 27.30 -26.61 13.91
C GLU A 70 27.46 -27.85 13.01
N GLN A 71 28.64 -28.49 13.07
CA GLN A 71 28.91 -29.71 12.29
C GLN A 71 28.03 -30.91 12.70
N ASP A 72 27.53 -30.95 13.94
CA ASP A 72 26.65 -32.02 14.44
C ASP A 72 25.33 -31.42 14.95
N TRP A 73 24.56 -30.88 14.01
CA TRP A 73 23.26 -30.24 14.26
C TRP A 73 22.22 -31.17 14.92
N LEU A 74 22.40 -32.50 14.86
CA LEU A 74 21.49 -33.48 15.46
C LEU A 74 21.37 -33.30 16.98
N GLY A 75 22.44 -32.82 17.62
CA GLY A 75 22.56 -32.62 19.05
C GLY A 75 23.23 -33.77 19.78
N ARG A 76 23.28 -33.65 21.12
CA ARG A 76 23.94 -34.66 21.97
C ARG A 76 23.08 -35.90 22.10
N GLU A 77 23.72 -37.04 22.37
CA GLU A 77 23.03 -38.34 22.46
C GLU A 77 21.93 -38.38 23.54
N ASP A 78 22.13 -37.67 24.66
CA ASP A 78 21.20 -37.65 25.81
C ASP A 78 20.18 -36.48 25.77
N GLU A 79 20.22 -35.65 24.73
CA GLU A 79 19.42 -34.42 24.67
C GLU A 79 17.96 -34.70 24.26
N PRO A 80 16.96 -34.27 25.06
CA PRO A 80 15.55 -34.47 24.73
C PRO A 80 15.11 -33.60 23.54
N LEU A 81 14.18 -34.11 22.75
CA LEU A 81 13.63 -33.42 21.58
C LEU A 81 12.50 -32.50 22.03
N THR A 82 12.67 -31.22 21.77
CA THR A 82 11.73 -30.16 22.13
C THR A 82 11.30 -29.40 20.88
N GLY A 83 10.06 -28.91 20.87
CA GLY A 83 9.47 -28.28 19.70
C GLY A 83 7.94 -28.38 19.73
N PHE A 84 7.37 -28.92 18.66
CA PHE A 84 5.95 -29.23 18.59
C PHE A 84 5.58 -30.30 19.62
N SER A 85 4.36 -30.26 20.16
CA SER A 85 3.92 -31.29 21.11
C SER A 85 3.84 -32.63 20.39
N TRP A 86 4.59 -33.63 20.88
CA TRP A 86 4.50 -35.00 20.42
C TRP A 86 4.54 -35.95 21.61
N ARG A 87 3.81 -37.07 21.49
CA ARG A 87 3.82 -38.15 22.48
C ARG A 87 3.56 -39.50 21.82
N GLY A 88 3.79 -40.59 22.56
CA GLY A 88 3.22 -41.90 22.21
C GLY A 88 1.70 -41.97 22.46
N GLY A 89 1.11 -43.14 22.24
CA GLY A 89 -0.32 -43.40 22.50
C GLY A 89 -1.21 -43.41 21.26
N SER A 90 -2.48 -43.79 21.43
CA SER A 90 -3.44 -44.04 20.35
C SER A 90 -4.41 -42.90 20.04
N GLU A 91 -4.58 -41.92 20.93
CA GLU A 91 -5.46 -40.76 20.69
C GLU A 91 -4.81 -39.74 19.74
N PRO A 92 -5.48 -38.79 19.10
CA PRO A 92 -4.80 -37.70 18.40
C PRO A 92 -4.11 -36.72 19.38
N GLU A 93 -3.12 -35.97 18.90
CA GLU A 93 -2.42 -34.92 19.69
C GLU A 93 -2.60 -33.55 19.04
N THR A 94 -2.15 -33.41 17.79
CA THR A 94 -2.31 -32.18 17.01
C THR A 94 -3.72 -32.11 16.42
N THR A 95 -4.45 -31.04 16.69
CA THR A 95 -5.70 -30.68 16.00
C THR A 95 -5.44 -29.54 15.03
N GLY A 96 -6.14 -29.49 13.89
CA GLY A 96 -6.03 -28.44 12.88
C GLY A 96 -4.62 -28.20 12.31
N ILE A 97 -4.17 -26.95 12.30
CA ILE A 97 -2.84 -26.54 11.78
C ILE A 97 -2.11 -25.71 12.84
N GLN A 98 -0.87 -26.08 13.11
CA GLN A 98 0.05 -25.36 14.00
C GLN A 98 1.23 -24.81 13.20
N LEU A 99 1.64 -23.59 13.56
CA LEU A 99 2.87 -22.96 13.06
C LEU A 99 3.87 -22.82 14.18
N TRP A 100 5.16 -22.89 13.86
CA TRP A 100 6.18 -22.45 14.79
C TRP A 100 6.14 -20.92 14.94
N SER A 101 6.15 -20.42 16.17
CA SER A 101 6.07 -18.96 16.45
C SER A 101 7.26 -18.17 15.92
N GLU A 102 8.44 -18.77 15.85
CA GLU A 102 9.65 -18.14 15.31
C GLU A 102 9.78 -18.38 13.81
N VAL A 103 9.87 -17.30 13.04
CA VAL A 103 10.13 -17.37 11.59
C VAL A 103 11.62 -17.24 11.35
N PHE A 104 12.23 -18.28 10.76
CA PHE A 104 13.67 -18.31 10.56
C PHE A 104 14.07 -17.51 9.32
N THR A 105 15.00 -16.58 9.47
CA THR A 105 15.57 -15.83 8.33
C THR A 105 16.80 -16.55 7.79
N VAL A 106 16.72 -17.05 6.57
CA VAL A 106 17.82 -17.74 5.89
C VAL A 106 18.32 -16.90 4.72
N ARG A 107 19.63 -16.65 4.69
CA ARG A 107 20.29 -16.02 3.55
C ARG A 107 20.63 -17.08 2.50
N LYS A 108 20.15 -16.88 1.29
CA LYS A 108 20.47 -17.70 0.11
C LYS A 108 21.82 -17.28 -0.49
N ASN A 109 22.38 -18.14 -1.34
CA ASN A 109 23.64 -17.86 -2.06
C ASN A 109 23.51 -16.69 -3.05
N ASP A 110 22.30 -16.38 -3.52
CA ASP A 110 22.01 -15.18 -4.32
C ASP A 110 22.05 -13.88 -3.50
N GLY A 111 22.31 -13.96 -2.19
CA GLY A 111 22.36 -12.85 -1.26
C GLY A 111 21.00 -12.40 -0.73
N LYS A 112 19.89 -12.99 -1.20
CA LYS A 112 18.54 -12.65 -0.72
C LYS A 112 18.24 -13.37 0.59
N GLU A 113 17.54 -12.66 1.48
CA GLU A 113 17.00 -13.24 2.71
C GLU A 113 15.58 -13.72 2.47
N VAL A 114 15.30 -14.96 2.89
CA VAL A 114 13.99 -15.58 2.82
C VAL A 114 13.53 -15.99 4.22
N ALA A 115 12.22 -15.92 4.46
CA ALA A 115 11.59 -16.34 5.68
C ALA A 115 11.18 -17.81 5.57
N VAL A 116 11.66 -18.68 6.47
CA VAL A 116 11.30 -20.11 6.51
C VAL A 116 10.31 -20.34 7.65
N LEU A 117 9.15 -20.90 7.28
CA LEU A 117 8.05 -21.21 8.18
C LEU A 117 7.83 -22.72 8.20
N LEU A 118 7.75 -23.29 9.41
CA LEU A 118 7.43 -24.69 9.62
C LEU A 118 5.97 -24.85 10.05
N MET A 119 5.28 -25.80 9.43
CA MET A 119 3.86 -26.08 9.62
C MET A 119 3.64 -27.55 9.98
N ASP A 120 3.05 -27.78 11.16
CA ASP A 120 2.51 -29.08 11.55
C ASP A 120 1.01 -29.13 11.28
N THR A 121 0.55 -30.27 10.81
CA THR A 121 -0.85 -30.47 10.48
C THR A 121 -1.40 -31.67 11.25
N GLN A 122 -2.70 -31.63 11.55
CA GLN A 122 -3.41 -32.75 12.13
C GLN A 122 -3.26 -33.99 11.25
N GLY A 123 -3.15 -35.14 11.92
CA GLY A 123 -3.12 -36.41 11.21
C GLY A 123 -4.46 -36.74 10.57
N ALA A 124 -4.43 -37.10 9.29
CA ALA A 124 -5.62 -37.63 8.62
C ALA A 124 -6.08 -38.94 9.29
N PHE A 125 -7.40 -39.19 9.29
CA PHE A 125 -8.07 -40.41 9.75
C PHE A 125 -7.92 -40.72 11.24
N ASP A 126 -8.09 -39.71 12.10
CA ASP A 126 -8.35 -40.01 13.52
C ASP A 126 -9.81 -40.47 13.72
N SER A 127 -10.13 -40.99 14.90
CA SER A 127 -11.45 -41.52 15.24
C SER A 127 -12.52 -40.44 15.42
N GLN A 128 -12.15 -39.15 15.40
CA GLN A 128 -13.01 -38.04 15.79
C GLN A 128 -13.27 -37.06 14.63
N SER A 129 -12.45 -37.09 13.57
CA SER A 129 -12.54 -36.18 12.44
C SER A 129 -13.14 -36.87 11.23
N THR A 130 -13.91 -36.14 10.46
CA THR A 130 -14.48 -36.65 9.23
C THR A 130 -13.43 -36.70 8.11
N VAL A 131 -13.73 -37.44 7.05
CA VAL A 131 -12.91 -37.42 5.82
C VAL A 131 -12.84 -36.01 5.23
N LYS A 132 -13.94 -35.24 5.33
CA LYS A 132 -13.99 -33.82 4.94
C LYS A 132 -12.98 -33.01 5.74
N ASP A 133 -12.89 -33.24 7.04
CA ASP A 133 -12.00 -32.46 7.90
C ASP A 133 -10.53 -32.72 7.54
N CYS A 134 -10.19 -33.98 7.35
CA CYS A 134 -8.86 -34.40 6.93
C CYS A 134 -8.50 -33.83 5.55
N ALA A 135 -9.42 -33.90 4.60
CA ALA A 135 -9.24 -33.35 3.26
C ALA A 135 -9.05 -31.82 3.27
N THR A 136 -9.77 -31.12 4.16
CA THR A 136 -9.70 -29.66 4.30
C THR A 136 -8.36 -29.22 4.88
N ILE A 137 -7.90 -29.83 5.98
CA ILE A 137 -6.59 -29.53 6.56
C ILE A 137 -5.45 -29.86 5.58
N PHE A 138 -5.55 -31.00 4.91
CA PHE A 138 -4.59 -31.39 3.89
C PHE A 138 -4.59 -30.43 2.69
N ALA A 139 -5.77 -29.94 2.28
CA ALA A 139 -5.90 -28.96 1.21
C ALA A 139 -5.30 -27.59 1.57
N LEU A 140 -5.66 -27.07 2.74
CA LEU A 140 -5.15 -25.79 3.24
C LEU A 140 -3.63 -25.82 3.37
N SER A 141 -3.07 -26.90 3.91
CA SER A 141 -1.63 -27.05 4.04
C SER A 141 -0.91 -27.17 2.68
N THR A 142 -1.49 -27.87 1.71
CA THR A 142 -0.93 -28.00 0.35
C THR A 142 -0.97 -26.67 -0.42
N MET A 143 -2.08 -25.93 -0.34
CA MET A 143 -2.21 -24.64 -1.03
C MET A 143 -1.30 -23.56 -0.46
N THR A 144 -1.06 -23.58 0.85
CA THR A 144 -0.24 -22.58 1.55
C THR A 144 1.25 -22.93 1.55
N SER A 145 1.61 -24.22 1.48
CA SER A 145 3.02 -24.67 1.49
C SER A 145 3.72 -24.53 0.13
N SER A 146 5.03 -24.32 0.16
CA SER A 146 5.89 -24.43 -1.03
C SER A 146 6.44 -25.85 -1.17
N VAL A 147 6.70 -26.51 -0.03
CA VAL A 147 7.08 -27.92 0.04
C VAL A 147 6.10 -28.65 0.95
N GLN A 148 5.33 -29.56 0.35
CA GLN A 148 4.41 -30.44 1.06
C GLN A 148 5.07 -31.81 1.24
N ILE A 149 5.35 -32.18 2.47
CA ILE A 149 5.82 -33.52 2.83
C ILE A 149 4.60 -34.35 3.16
N TYR A 150 4.37 -35.39 2.36
CA TYR A 150 3.33 -36.37 2.60
C TYR A 150 3.93 -37.57 3.32
N ASN A 151 3.74 -37.61 4.64
CA ASN A 151 4.29 -38.59 5.56
C ASN A 151 3.40 -39.84 5.62
N LEU A 152 3.84 -40.89 4.93
CA LEU A 152 3.16 -42.17 4.81
C LEU A 152 3.88 -43.25 5.62
N SER A 153 3.17 -44.32 5.96
CA SER A 153 3.70 -45.45 6.74
C SER A 153 3.92 -46.64 5.85
N GLN A 154 5.15 -47.18 5.84
CA GLN A 154 5.60 -48.39 5.16
C GLN A 154 5.55 -48.36 3.63
N ASN A 155 4.45 -47.92 3.01
CA ASN A 155 4.23 -48.02 1.57
C ASN A 155 3.31 -46.88 1.06
N ILE A 156 3.26 -46.70 -0.27
CA ILE A 156 2.26 -45.87 -0.94
C ILE A 156 1.11 -46.78 -1.36
N GLN A 157 -0.07 -46.58 -0.77
CA GLN A 157 -1.28 -47.32 -1.09
C GLN A 157 -2.15 -46.55 -2.09
N GLU A 158 -3.16 -47.19 -2.70
CA GLU A 158 -4.01 -46.51 -3.70
C GLU A 158 -4.98 -45.51 -3.04
N ASP A 159 -5.38 -45.75 -1.79
CA ASP A 159 -6.17 -44.83 -0.96
C ASP A 159 -5.39 -43.56 -0.62
N ASP A 160 -4.07 -43.65 -0.42
CA ASP A 160 -3.21 -42.46 -0.28
C ASP A 160 -3.24 -41.60 -1.56
N LEU A 161 -3.24 -42.24 -2.73
CA LEU A 161 -3.32 -41.54 -4.01
C LEU A 161 -4.72 -40.96 -4.27
N GLN A 162 -5.78 -41.63 -3.82
CA GLN A 162 -7.15 -41.13 -3.91
C GLN A 162 -7.37 -39.87 -3.07
N GLN A 163 -6.73 -39.75 -1.90
CA GLN A 163 -6.78 -38.50 -1.12
C GLN A 163 -6.24 -37.30 -1.90
N LEU A 164 -5.27 -37.54 -2.78
CA LEU A 164 -4.72 -36.50 -3.64
C LEU A 164 -5.67 -36.10 -4.79
N GLN A 165 -6.73 -36.88 -5.05
CA GLN A 165 -7.66 -36.63 -6.15
C GLN A 165 -8.41 -35.30 -6.00
N LEU A 166 -8.72 -34.86 -4.78
CA LEU A 166 -9.37 -33.55 -4.57
C LEU A 166 -8.56 -32.41 -5.21
N PHE A 167 -7.23 -32.51 -5.16
CA PHE A 167 -6.31 -31.53 -5.74
C PHE A 167 -6.18 -31.65 -7.25
N THR A 168 -6.42 -32.84 -7.79
CA THR A 168 -6.31 -33.08 -9.23
C THR A 168 -7.35 -32.30 -10.03
N GLU A 169 -8.57 -32.19 -9.50
CA GLU A 169 -9.64 -31.40 -10.13
C GLU A 169 -9.39 -29.89 -10.03
N TYR A 170 -8.91 -29.41 -8.89
CA TYR A 170 -8.47 -28.02 -8.74
C TYR A 170 -7.31 -27.68 -9.68
N GLY A 171 -6.29 -28.55 -9.74
CA GLY A 171 -5.14 -28.31 -10.60
C GLY A 171 -5.46 -28.38 -12.08
N ARG A 172 -6.46 -29.18 -12.48
CA ARG A 172 -6.99 -29.17 -13.85
C ARG A 172 -7.59 -27.82 -14.20
N LEU A 173 -8.48 -27.27 -13.35
CA LEU A 173 -9.07 -25.95 -13.61
C LEU A 173 -8.01 -24.83 -13.64
N ALA A 174 -7.03 -24.89 -12.74
CA ALA A 174 -5.94 -23.92 -12.72
C ALA A 174 -5.12 -23.97 -14.01
N MET A 175 -4.88 -25.16 -14.56
CA MET A 175 -4.19 -25.32 -15.84
C MET A 175 -4.98 -24.74 -17.01
N ASP A 176 -6.30 -24.91 -17.01
CA ASP A 176 -7.16 -24.42 -18.08
C ASP A 176 -7.25 -22.89 -18.11
N GLU A 177 -7.23 -22.22 -16.95
CA GLU A 177 -7.37 -20.76 -16.87
C GLU A 177 -6.03 -20.00 -16.82
N ILE A 178 -5.01 -20.58 -16.19
CA ILE A 178 -3.75 -19.89 -15.84
C ILE A 178 -2.54 -20.46 -16.62
N PHE A 179 -2.67 -21.67 -17.19
CA PHE A 179 -1.60 -22.38 -17.90
C PHE A 179 -0.34 -22.67 -17.04
N LEU A 180 -0.48 -22.63 -15.72
CA LEU A 180 0.60 -22.91 -14.76
C LEU A 180 0.19 -24.01 -13.79
N LYS A 181 1.19 -24.76 -13.31
CA LYS A 181 1.00 -25.72 -12.22
C LYS A 181 0.62 -24.98 -10.93
N PRO A 182 -0.44 -25.39 -10.23
CA PRO A 182 -0.90 -24.72 -9.01
C PRO A 182 0.05 -24.92 -7.82
N PHE A 183 0.76 -26.05 -7.77
CA PHE A 183 1.59 -26.43 -6.63
C PHE A 183 3.05 -26.65 -7.04
N GLN A 184 3.94 -26.45 -6.06
CA GLN A 184 5.38 -26.47 -6.29
C GLN A 184 5.96 -27.86 -6.03
N SER A 185 6.25 -28.23 -4.79
CA SER A 185 6.90 -29.50 -4.46
C SER A 185 6.03 -30.39 -3.60
N LEU A 186 5.82 -31.63 -4.07
CA LEU A 186 5.27 -32.72 -3.27
C LEU A 186 6.37 -33.76 -3.00
N MET A 187 6.57 -34.10 -1.73
CA MET A 187 7.55 -35.08 -1.30
C MET A 187 6.87 -36.22 -0.55
N PHE A 188 6.90 -37.42 -1.13
CA PHE A 188 6.47 -38.63 -0.43
C PHE A 188 7.56 -39.05 0.57
N LEU A 189 7.25 -39.00 1.86
CA LEU A 189 8.14 -39.51 2.89
C LEU A 189 7.59 -40.83 3.40
N ILE A 190 8.25 -41.93 3.04
CA ILE A 190 7.84 -43.28 3.45
C ILE A 190 8.58 -43.64 4.73
N ARG A 191 7.85 -43.68 5.83
CA ARG A 191 8.34 -44.07 7.15
C ARG A 191 8.41 -45.58 7.26
N ASP A 192 9.31 -46.08 8.10
CA ASP A 192 9.42 -47.50 8.42
C ASP A 192 9.54 -48.39 7.17
N TRP A 193 10.34 -47.96 6.20
CA TRP A 193 10.59 -48.72 4.99
C TRP A 193 11.34 -50.03 5.32
N SER A 194 10.69 -51.16 5.02
CA SER A 194 11.16 -52.50 5.41
C SER A 194 11.94 -53.23 4.31
N PHE A 195 12.02 -52.68 3.10
CA PHE A 195 12.57 -53.39 1.93
C PHE A 195 13.80 -52.68 1.31
N PRO A 196 14.86 -52.39 2.08
CA PRO A 196 16.05 -51.72 1.57
C PRO A 196 16.80 -52.53 0.49
N TYR A 197 16.57 -53.84 0.44
CA TYR A 197 17.15 -54.74 -0.55
C TYR A 197 16.48 -54.64 -1.94
N GLU A 198 15.25 -54.12 -2.04
CA GLU A 198 14.60 -53.84 -3.33
C GLU A 198 14.86 -52.38 -3.76
N TYR A 199 14.60 -51.43 -2.85
CA TYR A 199 14.93 -50.02 -3.04
C TYR A 199 15.68 -49.52 -1.81
N SER A 200 16.91 -49.05 -2.01
CA SER A 200 17.77 -48.54 -0.94
C SER A 200 17.14 -47.35 -0.22
N TYR A 201 17.53 -47.11 1.03
CA TYR A 201 17.12 -45.90 1.75
C TYR A 201 17.52 -44.60 1.02
N GLY A 202 16.85 -43.52 1.39
CA GLY A 202 17.13 -42.19 0.87
C GLY A 202 16.40 -41.82 -0.43
N PHE A 203 16.83 -40.71 -1.05
CA PHE A 203 16.21 -40.15 -2.26
C PHE A 203 16.37 -41.05 -3.51
N LYS A 204 17.51 -41.75 -3.64
CA LYS A 204 17.82 -42.54 -4.83
C LYS A 204 16.86 -43.72 -4.98
N GLY A 205 16.67 -44.51 -3.92
CA GLY A 205 15.70 -45.60 -3.92
C GLY A 205 14.27 -45.09 -3.92
N GLY A 206 13.99 -43.98 -3.23
CA GLY A 206 12.68 -43.35 -3.24
C GLY A 206 12.21 -42.93 -4.64
N SER A 207 13.07 -42.31 -5.45
CA SER A 207 12.73 -41.95 -6.83
C SER A 207 12.37 -43.17 -7.67
N GLN A 208 13.19 -44.23 -7.62
CA GLN A 208 12.95 -45.46 -8.38
C GLN A 208 11.63 -46.14 -7.94
N PHE A 209 11.38 -46.16 -6.64
CA PHE A 209 10.16 -46.71 -6.07
C PHE A 209 8.92 -45.90 -6.50
N LEU A 210 9.01 -44.58 -6.47
CA LEU A 210 7.92 -43.68 -6.85
C LEU A 210 7.61 -43.76 -8.35
N ASP A 211 8.64 -43.77 -9.21
CA ASP A 211 8.48 -43.90 -10.66
C ASP A 211 7.72 -45.18 -11.02
N LYS A 212 8.03 -46.29 -10.34
CA LYS A 212 7.31 -47.56 -10.51
C LYS A 212 5.85 -47.49 -10.05
N ARG A 213 5.55 -46.73 -8.98
CA ARG A 213 4.19 -46.60 -8.40
C ARG A 213 3.29 -45.65 -9.19
N LEU A 214 3.84 -44.55 -9.69
CA LEU A 214 3.13 -43.55 -10.49
C LEU A 214 3.08 -43.90 -11.99
N GLN A 215 3.77 -44.96 -12.43
CA GLN A 215 3.67 -45.44 -13.80
C GLN A 215 2.22 -45.77 -14.18
N VAL A 216 1.72 -45.07 -15.19
CA VAL A 216 0.40 -45.31 -15.77
C VAL A 216 0.47 -46.58 -16.61
N LYS A 217 -0.32 -47.59 -16.26
CA LYS A 217 -0.45 -48.85 -17.02
C LYS A 217 -1.84 -48.95 -17.61
N GLU A 218 -1.95 -49.39 -18.86
CA GLU A 218 -3.24 -49.54 -19.55
C GLU A 218 -4.17 -50.55 -18.86
N THR A 219 -3.61 -51.49 -18.09
CA THR A 219 -4.35 -52.48 -17.30
C THR A 219 -5.01 -51.91 -16.05
N GLN A 220 -4.68 -50.67 -15.65
CA GLN A 220 -5.27 -50.02 -14.47
C GLN A 220 -6.67 -49.47 -14.78
N HIS A 221 -7.53 -49.37 -13.76
CA HIS A 221 -8.82 -48.71 -13.87
C HIS A 221 -8.65 -47.25 -14.32
N GLN A 222 -9.61 -46.71 -15.09
CA GLN A 222 -9.52 -45.36 -15.66
C GLN A 222 -9.35 -44.28 -14.57
N GLU A 223 -9.98 -44.43 -13.41
CA GLU A 223 -9.82 -43.51 -12.27
C GLU A 223 -8.38 -43.50 -11.72
N LEU A 224 -7.73 -44.66 -11.64
CA LEU A 224 -6.36 -44.77 -11.15
C LEU A 224 -5.35 -44.20 -12.15
N GLN A 225 -5.64 -44.31 -13.44
CA GLN A 225 -4.85 -43.68 -14.49
C GLN A 225 -5.02 -42.16 -14.47
N SER A 226 -6.25 -41.67 -14.26
CA SER A 226 -6.53 -40.24 -14.21
C SER A 226 -5.83 -39.60 -13.02
N VAL A 227 -5.94 -40.16 -11.81
CA VAL A 227 -5.26 -39.67 -10.61
C VAL A 227 -3.74 -39.53 -10.84
N ARG A 228 -3.08 -40.56 -11.38
CA ARG A 228 -1.64 -40.52 -11.69
C ARG A 228 -1.26 -39.44 -12.70
N LYS A 229 -2.02 -39.31 -13.80
CA LYS A 229 -1.80 -38.26 -14.81
C LYS A 229 -1.94 -36.86 -14.21
N HIS A 230 -2.94 -36.66 -13.37
CA HIS A 230 -3.20 -35.36 -12.78
C HIS A 230 -2.23 -34.98 -11.66
N ILE A 231 -1.71 -35.94 -10.88
CA ILE A 231 -0.67 -35.63 -9.88
C ILE A 231 0.54 -34.97 -10.56
N HIS A 232 0.96 -35.47 -11.73
CA HIS A 232 2.02 -34.85 -12.53
C HIS A 232 1.66 -33.47 -13.11
N SER A 233 0.37 -33.18 -13.35
CA SER A 233 -0.07 -31.86 -13.79
C SER A 233 -0.21 -30.85 -12.65
N CYS A 234 -0.41 -31.30 -11.41
CA CYS A 234 -0.64 -30.43 -10.27
C CYS A 234 0.66 -29.90 -9.63
N PHE A 235 1.70 -30.73 -9.55
CA PHE A 235 2.94 -30.40 -8.87
C PHE A 235 4.11 -30.17 -9.84
N THR A 236 4.90 -29.13 -9.59
CA THR A 236 6.09 -28.79 -10.38
C THR A 236 7.19 -29.82 -10.20
N SER A 237 7.42 -30.25 -8.97
CA SER A 237 8.37 -31.29 -8.60
C SER A 237 7.70 -32.31 -7.71
N ILE A 238 7.94 -33.59 -7.99
CA ILE A 238 7.48 -34.70 -7.16
C ILE A 238 8.72 -35.52 -6.80
N SER A 239 8.90 -35.81 -5.53
CA SER A 239 10.04 -36.58 -5.03
C SER A 239 9.60 -37.60 -3.98
N CYS A 240 10.46 -38.58 -3.69
CA CYS A 240 10.19 -39.58 -2.67
C CYS A 240 11.47 -39.87 -1.87
N PHE A 241 11.31 -40.05 -0.57
CA PHE A 241 12.37 -40.41 0.35
C PHE A 241 11.95 -41.64 1.18
N LEU A 242 12.80 -42.66 1.21
CA LEU A 242 12.57 -43.89 1.98
C LEU A 242 13.35 -43.81 3.28
N LEU A 243 12.65 -43.76 4.41
CA LEU A 243 13.24 -43.66 5.74
C LEU A 243 13.13 -45.01 6.48
N PRO A 244 14.20 -45.50 7.14
CA PRO A 244 14.15 -46.72 7.92
C PRO A 244 13.28 -46.56 9.16
N HIS A 245 13.05 -47.67 9.87
CA HIS A 245 12.35 -47.65 11.15
C HIS A 245 13.25 -47.02 12.24
N PRO A 246 12.74 -46.10 13.09
CA PRO A 246 13.54 -45.36 14.08
C PRO A 246 14.05 -46.22 15.24
N GLY A 247 13.56 -47.46 15.36
CA GLY A 247 13.91 -48.42 16.40
C GLY A 247 12.73 -48.74 17.31
N LEU A 248 12.70 -49.95 17.88
CA LEU A 248 11.56 -50.40 18.71
C LEU A 248 11.39 -49.55 19.97
N LYS A 249 12.49 -49.08 20.56
CA LYS A 249 12.47 -48.20 21.74
C LYS A 249 11.68 -46.91 21.48
N VAL A 250 11.92 -46.27 20.33
CA VAL A 250 11.22 -45.04 19.92
C VAL A 250 9.72 -45.29 19.74
N ALA A 251 9.36 -46.46 19.20
CA ALA A 251 7.97 -46.79 18.89
C ALA A 251 7.14 -47.23 20.12
N THR A 252 7.74 -47.93 21.09
CA THR A 252 7.00 -48.59 22.17
C THR A 252 7.25 -48.02 23.55
N HIS A 253 8.37 -47.32 23.78
CA HIS A 253 8.73 -46.89 25.12
C HIS A 253 7.97 -45.60 25.52
N PRO A 254 7.15 -45.62 26.59
CA PRO A 254 6.27 -44.51 26.93
C PRO A 254 7.00 -43.27 27.47
N SER A 255 8.17 -43.47 28.08
CA SER A 255 9.01 -42.37 28.60
C SER A 255 10.07 -41.88 27.61
N PHE A 256 10.00 -42.29 26.34
CA PHE A 256 10.93 -41.80 25.33
C PHE A 256 10.71 -40.30 25.09
N GLN A 257 11.75 -39.49 25.30
CA GLN A 257 11.71 -38.03 25.18
C GLN A 257 12.48 -37.51 23.95
N GLY A 258 12.81 -38.38 22.98
CA GLY A 258 13.51 -37.97 21.77
C GLY A 258 15.04 -37.99 21.88
N GLN A 259 15.59 -38.68 22.88
CA GLN A 259 17.03 -38.87 23.05
C GLN A 259 17.60 -39.67 21.88
N LEU A 260 18.72 -39.22 21.31
CA LEU A 260 19.32 -39.82 20.13
C LEU A 260 19.99 -41.19 20.42
N CYS A 261 20.32 -41.46 21.69
CA CYS A 261 20.94 -42.72 22.12
C CYS A 261 20.00 -43.92 21.91
N ASP A 262 18.70 -43.70 21.97
CA ASP A 262 17.67 -44.72 21.78
C ASP A 262 17.17 -44.83 20.33
N VAL A 263 17.62 -43.94 19.44
CA VAL A 263 17.28 -43.93 18.02
C VAL A 263 18.25 -44.83 17.23
N ALA A 264 17.70 -45.65 16.33
CA ALA A 264 18.48 -46.55 15.49
C ALA A 264 19.55 -45.81 14.67
N PRO A 265 20.77 -46.35 14.57
CA PRO A 265 21.89 -45.67 13.90
C PRO A 265 21.64 -45.42 12.40
N GLU A 266 21.01 -46.37 11.70
CA GLU A 266 20.62 -46.21 10.29
C GLU A 266 19.64 -45.05 10.09
N PHE A 267 18.68 -44.91 11.00
CA PHE A 267 17.75 -43.78 10.99
C PHE A 267 18.47 -42.45 11.18
N LYS A 268 19.45 -42.38 12.11
CA LYS A 268 20.26 -41.18 12.32
C LYS A 268 21.06 -40.80 11.06
N THR A 269 21.62 -41.78 10.35
CA THR A 269 22.38 -41.56 9.11
C THR A 269 21.48 -41.01 8.00
N GLU A 270 20.32 -41.61 7.78
CA GLU A 270 19.39 -41.12 6.75
C GLU A 270 18.79 -39.76 7.11
N LEU A 271 18.53 -39.49 8.39
CA LEU A 271 18.07 -38.19 8.87
C LEU A 271 19.12 -37.09 8.62
N ARG A 272 20.41 -37.40 8.81
CA ARG A 272 21.54 -36.51 8.49
C ARG A 272 21.62 -36.16 7.00
N SER A 273 21.13 -37.03 6.13
CA SER A 273 21.03 -36.78 4.69
C SER A 273 19.76 -36.00 4.34
N PHE A 274 18.62 -36.39 4.94
CA PHE A 274 17.29 -35.89 4.61
C PHE A 274 17.09 -34.41 4.95
N ILE A 275 17.34 -34.02 6.20
CA ILE A 275 16.97 -32.69 6.71
C ILE A 275 17.79 -31.58 6.02
N PRO A 276 19.13 -31.70 5.86
CA PRO A 276 19.89 -30.69 5.14
C PRO A 276 19.45 -30.58 3.68
N MET A 277 19.20 -31.69 2.99
CA MET A 277 18.74 -31.66 1.59
C MET A 277 17.42 -30.88 1.38
N LEU A 278 16.60 -30.78 2.41
CA LEU A 278 15.32 -30.09 2.40
C LEU A 278 15.44 -28.61 2.81
N LEU A 279 16.29 -28.32 3.80
CA LEU A 279 16.44 -26.99 4.44
C LEU A 279 17.74 -26.26 4.07
N ASP A 280 18.49 -26.80 3.11
CA ASP A 280 19.67 -26.18 2.54
C ASP A 280 19.31 -24.84 1.86
N PRO A 281 20.06 -23.74 2.09
CA PRO A 281 19.76 -22.43 1.53
C PRO A 281 19.50 -22.45 0.02
N ASP A 282 20.21 -23.27 -0.75
CA ASP A 282 20.12 -23.30 -2.21
C ASP A 282 18.87 -24.01 -2.71
N ARG A 283 18.30 -24.88 -1.89
CA ARG A 283 17.15 -25.72 -2.26
C ARG A 283 15.83 -25.19 -1.72
N LEU A 284 15.85 -24.20 -0.83
CA LEU A 284 14.64 -23.57 -0.30
C LEU A 284 13.79 -22.95 -1.43
N ALA A 285 12.70 -23.62 -1.79
CA ALA A 285 11.75 -23.13 -2.78
C ALA A 285 10.84 -22.07 -2.14
N VAL A 286 10.99 -20.82 -2.59
CA VAL A 286 10.10 -19.71 -2.20
C VAL A 286 8.69 -20.03 -2.66
N LYS A 287 7.68 -19.74 -1.84
CA LYS A 287 6.29 -19.95 -2.20
C LYS A 287 5.92 -19.11 -3.41
N GLU A 288 5.42 -19.77 -4.44
CA GLU A 288 4.89 -19.12 -5.63
C GLU A 288 3.41 -19.44 -5.83
N ILE A 289 2.64 -18.42 -6.17
CA ILE A 289 1.24 -18.53 -6.57
C ILE A 289 1.07 -17.70 -7.83
N ASN A 290 0.59 -18.31 -8.91
CA ASN A 290 0.52 -17.68 -10.24
C ASN A 290 1.86 -17.20 -10.82
N GLY A 291 2.96 -17.89 -10.48
CA GLY A 291 4.32 -17.47 -10.88
C GLY A 291 4.81 -16.17 -10.21
N ASN A 292 4.06 -15.64 -9.24
CA ASN A 292 4.55 -14.58 -8.36
C ASN A 292 5.02 -15.18 -7.05
N LYS A 293 6.13 -14.66 -6.54
CA LYS A 293 6.63 -14.99 -5.23
C LYS A 293 5.77 -14.35 -4.14
N VAL A 294 5.47 -15.12 -3.11
CA VAL A 294 4.61 -14.73 -2.00
C VAL A 294 5.47 -14.26 -0.84
N THR A 295 5.09 -13.14 -0.23
CA THR A 295 5.69 -12.64 1.01
C THR A 295 4.93 -13.14 2.24
N CYS A 296 5.50 -13.01 3.45
CA CYS A 296 4.78 -13.34 4.68
C CYS A 296 3.43 -12.62 4.80
N ARG A 297 3.38 -11.32 4.44
CA ARG A 297 2.11 -10.57 4.36
C ARG A 297 1.15 -11.16 3.33
N GLY A 298 1.63 -11.49 2.14
CA GLY A 298 0.78 -12.09 1.10
C GLY A 298 0.20 -13.43 1.54
N LEU A 299 1.01 -14.28 2.18
CA LEU A 299 0.60 -15.59 2.69
C LEU A 299 -0.57 -15.50 3.68
N MET A 300 -0.61 -14.45 4.49
CA MET A 300 -1.70 -14.21 5.43
C MET A 300 -3.05 -13.97 4.74
N GLU A 301 -3.06 -13.20 3.63
CA GLU A 301 -4.28 -12.98 2.85
C GLU A 301 -4.75 -14.28 2.18
N TYR A 302 -3.82 -15.13 1.71
CA TYR A 302 -4.16 -16.46 1.21
C TYR A 302 -4.81 -17.34 2.29
N PHE A 303 -4.28 -17.36 3.52
CA PHE A 303 -4.91 -18.08 4.64
C PHE A 303 -6.33 -17.59 4.92
N LYS A 304 -6.53 -16.27 4.98
CA LYS A 304 -7.84 -15.64 5.24
C LYS A 304 -8.85 -15.96 4.13
N SER A 305 -8.43 -15.95 2.88
CA SER A 305 -9.32 -16.28 1.76
C SER A 305 -9.61 -17.77 1.70
N TYR A 306 -8.61 -18.63 1.86
CA TYR A 306 -8.82 -20.07 1.77
C TYR A 306 -9.73 -20.59 2.87
N ILE A 307 -9.53 -20.18 4.13
CA ILE A 307 -10.36 -20.68 5.23
C ILE A 307 -11.85 -20.37 5.03
N LYS A 308 -12.18 -19.17 4.50
CA LYS A 308 -13.57 -18.75 4.24
C LYS A 308 -14.30 -19.68 3.26
N ILE A 309 -13.57 -20.25 2.31
CA ILE A 309 -14.14 -21.17 1.32
C ILE A 309 -14.48 -22.52 1.98
N TYR A 310 -13.65 -22.96 2.93
CA TYR A 310 -13.81 -24.25 3.61
C TYR A 310 -14.71 -24.19 4.85
N GLN A 311 -15.18 -23.00 5.24
CA GLN A 311 -16.17 -22.82 6.31
C GLN A 311 -17.60 -23.27 5.91
N GLY A 312 -17.84 -23.58 4.64
CA GLY A 312 -19.14 -24.09 4.17
C GLY A 312 -19.43 -25.54 4.57
N GLU A 313 -20.71 -25.95 4.48
CA GLU A 313 -21.15 -27.32 4.79
C GLU A 313 -20.60 -28.37 3.81
N ASP A 314 -20.33 -27.99 2.55
CA ASP A 314 -19.79 -28.89 1.53
C ASP A 314 -18.30 -28.64 1.24
N LEU A 315 -17.62 -29.66 0.73
CA LEU A 315 -16.29 -29.47 0.13
C LEU A 315 -16.44 -28.48 -1.04
N PRO A 316 -15.66 -27.39 -1.06
CA PRO A 316 -15.91 -26.33 -2.02
C PRO A 316 -15.63 -26.82 -3.44
N HIS A 317 -16.45 -26.34 -4.38
CA HIS A 317 -16.21 -26.64 -5.78
C HIS A 317 -14.85 -26.08 -6.23
N PRO A 318 -14.10 -26.80 -7.08
CA PRO A 318 -12.79 -26.36 -7.55
C PRO A 318 -12.79 -24.95 -8.19
N LYS A 319 -13.89 -24.53 -8.82
CA LYS A 319 -14.07 -23.16 -9.35
C LYS A 319 -14.02 -22.10 -8.24
N SER A 320 -14.67 -22.36 -7.11
CA SER A 320 -14.66 -21.47 -5.94
C SER A 320 -13.26 -21.33 -5.36
N MET A 321 -12.47 -22.41 -5.35
CA MET A 321 -11.07 -22.36 -4.92
C MET A 321 -10.22 -21.49 -5.84
N LEU A 322 -10.42 -21.56 -7.16
CA LEU A 322 -9.69 -20.74 -8.12
C LEU A 322 -10.07 -19.26 -7.97
N GLN A 323 -11.37 -18.96 -7.90
CA GLN A 323 -11.85 -17.60 -7.67
C GLN A 323 -11.25 -17.01 -6.39
N ALA A 324 -11.29 -17.73 -5.28
CA ALA A 324 -10.73 -17.23 -4.03
C ALA A 324 -9.20 -17.08 -4.06
N THR A 325 -8.49 -17.90 -4.84
CA THR A 325 -7.06 -17.69 -5.11
C THR A 325 -6.83 -16.38 -5.86
N ALA A 326 -7.72 -16.04 -6.81
CA ALA A 326 -7.69 -14.77 -7.51
C ALA A 326 -8.01 -13.60 -6.58
N GLU A 327 -9.03 -13.71 -5.72
CA GLU A 327 -9.36 -12.70 -4.71
C GLU A 327 -8.19 -12.46 -3.75
N ALA A 328 -7.59 -13.53 -3.21
CA ALA A 328 -6.44 -13.46 -2.32
C ALA A 328 -5.22 -12.80 -2.97
N ASN A 329 -4.92 -13.12 -4.23
CA ASN A 329 -3.83 -12.51 -4.98
C ASN A 329 -4.05 -10.99 -5.13
N ASN A 330 -5.27 -10.59 -5.50
CA ASN A 330 -5.63 -9.17 -5.62
C ASN A 330 -5.54 -8.45 -4.26
N LEU A 331 -6.04 -9.04 -3.17
CA LEU A 331 -5.95 -8.48 -1.82
C LEU A 331 -4.50 -8.35 -1.34
N ALA A 332 -3.66 -9.35 -1.58
CA ALA A 332 -2.23 -9.29 -1.27
C ALA A 332 -1.53 -8.15 -2.03
N ALA A 333 -1.90 -7.93 -3.31
CA ALA A 333 -1.40 -6.81 -4.10
C ALA A 333 -1.87 -5.45 -3.57
N VAL A 334 -3.14 -5.32 -3.15
CA VAL A 334 -3.67 -4.10 -2.50
C VAL A 334 -2.90 -3.81 -1.21
N ALA A 335 -2.72 -4.82 -0.34
CA ALA A 335 -2.00 -4.67 0.92
C ALA A 335 -0.52 -4.26 0.71
N SER A 336 0.14 -4.82 -0.31
CA SER A 336 1.51 -4.44 -0.68
C SER A 336 1.60 -2.98 -1.14
N ALA A 337 0.72 -2.54 -2.04
CA ALA A 337 0.71 -1.17 -2.57
C ALA A 337 0.36 -0.13 -1.49
N LYS A 338 -0.61 -0.43 -0.62
CA LYS A 338 -1.00 0.43 0.50
C LYS A 338 0.16 0.69 1.45
N ASP A 339 0.91 -0.34 1.79
CA ASP A 339 2.04 -0.24 2.72
C ASP A 339 3.26 0.47 2.10
N GLN A 340 3.50 0.32 0.79
CA GLN A 340 4.49 1.14 0.09
C GLN A 340 4.14 2.63 0.20
N TYR A 341 2.87 2.98 -0.07
CA TYR A 341 2.39 4.35 0.08
C TYR A 341 2.55 4.85 1.53
N TYR A 342 2.13 4.04 2.52
CA TYR A 342 2.26 4.40 3.93
C TYR A 342 3.71 4.69 4.33
N ARG A 343 4.64 3.78 3.99
CA ARG A 343 6.08 3.97 4.28
C ARG A 343 6.66 5.22 3.61
N ASN A 344 6.26 5.50 2.38
CA ASN A 344 6.76 6.67 1.66
C ASN A 344 6.17 7.97 2.23
N MET A 345 4.89 7.97 2.60
CA MET A 345 4.25 9.13 3.25
C MET A 345 4.82 9.38 4.66
N GLU A 346 5.09 8.33 5.43
CA GLU A 346 5.71 8.42 6.74
C GLU A 346 7.12 9.04 6.67
N LYS A 347 7.89 8.75 5.61
CA LYS A 347 9.18 9.44 5.34
C LYS A 347 9.05 10.92 4.98
N VAL A 348 7.86 11.38 4.58
CA VAL A 348 7.60 12.79 4.22
C VAL A 348 7.03 13.57 5.40
N CYS A 349 6.07 12.99 6.12
CA CYS A 349 5.29 13.69 7.14
C CYS A 349 5.14 12.93 8.47
N GLY A 350 5.93 11.87 8.71
CA GLY A 350 5.95 11.09 9.95
C GLY A 350 6.27 11.93 11.19
N GLY A 351 5.94 11.41 12.39
CA GLY A 351 5.90 12.18 13.64
C GLY A 351 7.09 13.09 13.92
N ASP A 352 8.30 12.60 13.64
CA ASP A 352 9.57 13.29 13.92
C ASP A 352 9.94 14.37 12.89
N LEU A 353 9.23 14.44 11.76
CA LEU A 353 9.52 15.36 10.67
C LEU A 353 8.78 16.71 10.83
N PRO A 354 9.40 17.82 10.39
CA PRO A 354 8.81 19.15 10.48
C PRO A 354 7.54 19.29 9.64
N TYR A 355 6.75 20.33 9.93
CA TYR A 355 5.57 20.70 9.15
C TYR A 355 5.92 20.90 7.67
N VAL A 356 5.13 20.29 6.80
CA VAL A 356 5.23 20.45 5.34
C VAL A 356 4.05 21.32 4.87
N ALA A 357 4.30 22.27 3.96
CA ALA A 357 3.24 23.10 3.41
C ALA A 357 2.18 22.26 2.67
N PRO A 358 0.88 22.62 2.72
CA PRO A 358 -0.20 21.78 2.20
C PRO A 358 -0.09 21.51 0.70
N ASP A 359 0.33 22.50 -0.09
CA ASP A 359 0.49 22.36 -1.54
C ASP A 359 1.60 21.36 -1.89
N SER A 360 2.74 21.45 -1.20
CA SER A 360 3.86 20.52 -1.39
C SER A 360 3.52 19.12 -0.91
N LEU A 361 2.76 19.01 0.20
CA LEU A 361 2.30 17.74 0.73
C LEU A 361 1.30 17.07 -0.24
N LEU A 362 0.41 17.85 -0.85
CA LEU A 362 -0.55 17.36 -1.86
C LEU A 362 0.15 16.87 -3.13
N GLU A 363 1.17 17.60 -3.60
CA GLU A 363 1.99 17.18 -4.74
C GLU A 363 2.69 15.83 -4.46
N LYS A 364 3.29 15.70 -3.26
CA LYS A 364 3.90 14.44 -2.82
C LYS A 364 2.88 13.31 -2.70
N HIS A 365 1.70 13.59 -2.17
CA HIS A 365 0.60 12.61 -2.11
C HIS A 365 0.23 12.10 -3.50
N ASN A 366 -0.03 13.00 -4.46
CA ASN A 366 -0.42 12.62 -5.81
C ASN A 366 0.66 11.75 -6.48
N PHE A 367 1.93 12.13 -6.33
CA PHE A 367 3.04 11.34 -6.84
C PHE A 367 3.10 9.93 -6.23
N LEU A 368 3.08 9.83 -4.89
CA LEU A 368 3.16 8.55 -4.18
C LEU A 368 1.93 7.67 -4.41
N LYS A 369 0.75 8.27 -4.57
CA LYS A 369 -0.48 7.57 -4.94
C LYS A 369 -0.36 6.98 -6.34
N SER A 370 0.11 7.74 -7.33
CA SER A 370 0.36 7.23 -8.68
C SER A 370 1.40 6.10 -8.68
N GLU A 371 2.46 6.20 -7.88
CA GLU A 371 3.47 5.15 -7.72
C GLU A 371 2.87 3.86 -7.14
N ALA A 372 2.05 3.96 -6.08
CA ALA A 372 1.38 2.82 -5.47
C ALA A 372 0.37 2.14 -6.42
N LEU A 373 -0.39 2.93 -7.20
CA LEU A 373 -1.29 2.40 -8.24
C LEU A 373 -0.52 1.71 -9.37
N HIS A 374 0.61 2.29 -9.78
CA HIS A 374 1.48 1.65 -10.76
C HIS A 374 2.04 0.33 -10.22
N HIS A 375 2.53 0.31 -8.98
CA HIS A 375 2.99 -0.92 -8.30
C HIS A 375 1.89 -1.99 -8.28
N PHE A 376 0.67 -1.64 -7.86
CA PHE A 376 -0.48 -2.55 -7.91
C PHE A 376 -0.71 -3.09 -9.33
N SER A 377 -0.70 -2.22 -10.35
CA SER A 377 -0.94 -2.62 -11.75
C SER A 377 0.15 -3.56 -12.29
N SER A 378 1.40 -3.38 -11.87
CA SER A 378 2.57 -4.14 -12.34
C SER A 378 2.62 -5.59 -11.85
N ILE A 379 1.97 -5.89 -10.72
CA ILE A 379 1.88 -7.25 -10.17
C ILE A 379 1.00 -8.11 -11.09
N LYS A 380 1.44 -9.34 -11.43
CA LYS A 380 0.63 -10.26 -12.24
C LYS A 380 -0.58 -10.75 -11.42
N LYS A 381 -1.80 -10.45 -11.86
CA LYS A 381 -3.04 -10.79 -11.13
C LYS A 381 -3.87 -11.81 -11.90
N MET A 382 -4.68 -12.61 -11.20
CA MET A 382 -5.63 -13.56 -11.78
C MET A 382 -6.99 -12.87 -12.03
N GLY A 383 -7.80 -13.41 -12.96
CA GLY A 383 -9.19 -12.95 -13.21
C GLY A 383 -9.36 -11.86 -14.29
N GLY A 384 -8.27 -11.42 -14.94
CA GLY A 384 -8.33 -10.39 -15.98
C GLY A 384 -8.57 -8.97 -15.44
N LYS A 385 -8.70 -7.99 -16.35
CA LYS A 385 -8.81 -6.56 -15.96
C LYS A 385 -10.11 -6.24 -15.24
N ASP A 386 -11.22 -6.84 -15.65
CA ASP A 386 -12.55 -6.56 -15.08
C ASP A 386 -12.66 -7.02 -13.63
N PHE A 387 -12.07 -8.19 -13.31
CA PHE A 387 -11.99 -8.68 -11.93
C PHE A 387 -11.05 -7.85 -11.06
N CYS A 388 -9.99 -7.27 -11.63
CA CYS A 388 -9.05 -6.41 -10.91
C CYS A 388 -9.59 -5.00 -10.63
N ALA A 389 -10.53 -4.50 -11.44
CA ALA A 389 -11.09 -3.16 -11.34
C ALA A 389 -11.66 -2.80 -9.95
N PRO A 390 -12.49 -3.64 -9.29
CA PRO A 390 -13.00 -3.33 -7.95
C PRO A 390 -11.90 -3.20 -6.90
N TYR A 391 -10.86 -4.03 -6.96
CA TYR A 391 -9.73 -3.96 -6.03
C TYR A 391 -8.87 -2.71 -6.24
N GLN A 392 -8.71 -2.27 -7.50
CA GLN A 392 -8.04 -1.00 -7.79
C GLN A 392 -8.86 0.21 -7.28
N ALA A 393 -10.18 0.16 -7.38
CA ALA A 393 -11.06 1.16 -6.81
C ALA A 393 -10.98 1.17 -5.28
N GLN A 394 -10.99 0.00 -4.64
CA GLN A 394 -10.81 -0.15 -3.20
C GLN A 394 -9.46 0.45 -2.74
N LEU A 395 -8.36 0.11 -3.41
CA LEU A 395 -7.04 0.67 -3.10
C LEU A 395 -7.07 2.21 -3.16
N ASN A 396 -7.69 2.79 -4.19
CA ASN A 396 -7.81 4.24 -4.30
C ASN A 396 -8.55 4.88 -3.11
N VAL A 397 -9.64 4.26 -2.64
CA VAL A 397 -10.39 4.72 -1.47
C VAL A 397 -9.52 4.63 -0.22
N GLU A 398 -8.87 3.50 0.04
CA GLU A 398 -8.02 3.32 1.22
C GLU A 398 -6.80 4.27 1.23
N LEU A 399 -6.22 4.59 0.06
CA LEU A 399 -5.14 5.58 -0.06
C LEU A 399 -5.61 7.00 0.25
N ASN A 400 -6.85 7.36 -0.14
CA ASN A 400 -7.45 8.65 0.19
C ASN A 400 -7.75 8.77 1.69
N GLU A 401 -8.23 7.71 2.35
CA GLU A 401 -8.44 7.70 3.79
C GLU A 401 -7.13 7.89 4.57
N LEU A 402 -6.07 7.19 4.15
CA LEU A 402 -4.72 7.37 4.72
C LEU A 402 -4.21 8.80 4.51
N TRP A 403 -4.48 9.39 3.34
CA TRP A 403 -4.16 10.78 3.06
C TRP A 403 -4.84 11.74 4.03
N GLU A 404 -6.15 11.59 4.29
CA GLU A 404 -6.85 12.44 5.25
C GLU A 404 -6.24 12.37 6.64
N SER A 405 -5.82 11.17 7.06
CA SER A 405 -5.11 10.96 8.33
C SER A 405 -3.75 11.69 8.36
N PHE A 406 -2.93 11.54 7.32
CA PHE A 406 -1.64 12.22 7.21
C PHE A 406 -1.78 13.75 7.11
N SER A 407 -2.79 14.25 6.39
CA SER A 407 -3.06 15.68 6.26
C SER A 407 -3.41 16.29 7.63
N LYS A 408 -4.33 15.66 8.38
CA LYS A 408 -4.67 16.08 9.75
C LYS A 408 -3.47 16.02 10.70
N HIS A 409 -2.66 14.96 10.61
CA HIS A 409 -1.43 14.83 11.38
C HIS A 409 -0.43 15.94 11.07
N ASN A 410 -0.23 16.28 9.80
CA ASN A 410 0.63 17.39 9.41
C ASN A 410 0.08 18.76 9.87
N GLU A 411 -1.23 19.01 9.73
CA GLU A 411 -1.86 20.25 10.22
C GLU A 411 -1.66 20.44 11.73
N SER A 412 -1.69 19.37 12.52
CA SER A 412 -1.43 19.42 13.96
C SER A 412 -0.02 19.92 14.32
N LYS A 413 0.94 19.83 13.38
CA LYS A 413 2.31 20.33 13.53
C LYS A 413 2.45 21.81 13.17
N ASN A 414 1.41 22.45 12.65
CA ASN A 414 1.46 23.85 12.23
C ASN A 414 1.50 24.80 13.44
N LEU A 415 2.70 25.00 13.97
CA LEU A 415 3.00 25.89 15.11
C LEU A 415 2.61 27.35 14.84
N PHE A 416 2.62 27.81 13.58
CA PHE A 416 2.29 29.20 13.25
C PHE A 416 0.83 29.57 13.52
N SER A 417 -0.09 28.59 13.47
CA SER A 417 -1.48 28.81 13.91
C SER A 417 -1.58 29.07 15.43
N ALA A 418 -0.67 28.50 16.21
CA ALA A 418 -0.60 28.68 17.66
C ALA A 418 0.08 30.00 18.08
N PHE A 419 0.99 30.54 17.26
CA PHE A 419 1.71 31.80 17.57
C PHE A 419 1.03 33.08 17.06
N ARG A 420 -0.06 32.97 16.28
CA ARG A 420 -0.79 34.14 15.75
C ARG A 420 -1.34 35.04 16.85
N THR A 421 -2.07 34.47 17.81
CA THR A 421 -2.70 35.25 18.90
C THR A 421 -1.67 35.90 19.84
N PRO A 422 -0.61 35.19 20.31
CA PRO A 422 0.46 35.81 21.09
C PRO A 422 1.17 36.95 20.36
N ALA A 423 1.45 36.77 19.06
CA ALA A 423 2.12 37.78 18.26
C ALA A 423 1.26 39.06 18.12
N VAL A 424 -0.04 38.92 17.86
CA VAL A 424 -0.97 40.06 17.76
C VAL A 424 -1.08 40.79 19.11
N LEU A 425 -1.24 40.06 20.22
CA LEU A 425 -1.29 40.66 21.55
C LEU A 425 0.03 41.34 21.92
N PHE A 426 1.18 40.76 21.55
CA PHE A 426 2.50 41.35 21.80
C PHE A 426 2.70 42.66 21.03
N VAL A 427 2.36 42.67 19.74
CA VAL A 427 2.43 43.89 18.91
C VAL A 427 1.48 44.97 19.45
N LEU A 428 0.27 44.60 19.88
CA LEU A 428 -0.69 45.52 20.49
C LEU A 428 -0.14 46.14 21.78
N VAL A 429 0.47 45.34 22.65
CA VAL A 429 1.14 45.79 23.89
C VAL A 429 2.26 46.79 23.57
N CYS A 430 3.13 46.47 22.60
CA CYS A 430 4.20 47.37 22.18
C CYS A 430 3.65 48.71 21.63
N LEU A 431 2.59 48.67 20.82
CA LEU A 431 1.99 49.87 20.23
C LEU A 431 1.36 50.75 21.31
N LEU A 432 0.55 50.18 22.20
CA LEU A 432 -0.10 50.92 23.29
C LEU A 432 0.93 51.55 24.24
N TYR A 433 2.03 50.85 24.52
CA TYR A 433 3.13 51.38 25.33
C TYR A 433 3.79 52.60 24.70
N VAL A 434 4.12 52.53 23.41
CA VAL A 434 4.70 53.67 22.67
C VAL A 434 3.72 54.83 22.59
N LEU A 435 2.44 54.55 22.34
CA LEU A 435 1.39 55.57 22.25
C LEU A 435 1.19 56.28 23.60
N SER A 436 1.18 55.54 24.71
CA SER A 436 1.09 56.11 26.05
C SER A 436 2.28 57.03 26.34
N ALA A 437 3.50 56.58 26.04
CA ALA A 437 4.71 57.38 26.22
C ALA A 437 4.70 58.69 25.40
N LEU A 438 4.23 58.65 24.15
CA LEU A 438 4.09 59.84 23.30
C LEU A 438 3.03 60.81 23.83
N LEU A 439 1.87 60.31 24.26
CA LEU A 439 0.78 61.13 24.81
C LEU A 439 1.16 61.79 26.13
N LEU A 440 1.93 61.08 26.96
CA LEU A 440 2.49 61.62 28.20
C LEU A 440 3.49 62.74 27.90
N PHE A 441 4.34 62.57 26.87
CA PHE A 441 5.27 63.61 26.42
C PHE A 441 4.55 64.87 25.90
N ILE A 442 3.40 64.70 25.23
CA ILE A 442 2.56 65.81 24.73
C ILE A 442 1.79 66.51 25.87
N GLY A 443 1.70 65.90 27.06
CA GLY A 443 1.00 66.45 28.23
C GLY A 443 -0.49 66.06 28.34
N LEU A 444 -0.94 65.08 27.56
CA LEU A 444 -2.31 64.55 27.59
C LEU A 444 -2.45 63.40 28.59
N SER A 445 -2.30 63.71 29.88
CA SER A 445 -2.26 62.73 30.97
C SER A 445 -3.52 61.85 31.06
N SER A 446 -4.71 62.40 30.84
CA SER A 446 -5.97 61.63 30.90
C SER A 446 -6.09 60.56 29.82
N ILE A 447 -5.53 60.80 28.63
CA ILE A 447 -5.58 59.85 27.50
C ILE A 447 -4.47 58.82 27.64
N SER A 448 -3.27 59.21 28.10
CA SER A 448 -2.19 58.28 28.44
C SER A 448 -2.62 57.27 29.51
N PHE A 449 -3.31 57.71 30.57
CA PHE A 449 -3.85 56.81 31.59
C PHE A 449 -4.85 55.79 31.01
N ALA A 450 -5.71 56.21 30.07
CA ALA A 450 -6.63 55.30 29.39
C ALA A 450 -5.87 54.25 28.54
N CYS A 451 -4.78 54.64 27.86
CA CYS A 451 -3.92 53.71 27.14
C CYS A 451 -3.20 52.72 28.08
N ASP A 452 -2.75 53.17 29.25
CA ASP A 452 -2.12 52.30 30.26
C ASP A 452 -3.11 51.28 30.85
N CYS A 453 -4.37 51.67 31.07
CA CYS A 453 -5.41 50.73 31.44
C CYS A 453 -5.65 49.66 30.36
N MET A 454 -5.70 50.07 29.08
CA MET A 454 -5.83 49.14 27.95
C MET A 454 -4.62 48.21 27.82
N LEU A 455 -3.42 48.71 28.07
CA LEU A 455 -2.18 47.92 28.11
C LEU A 455 -2.26 46.85 29.21
N GLY A 456 -2.71 47.20 30.41
CA GLY A 456 -2.91 46.27 31.51
C GLY A 456 -3.89 45.15 31.17
N LEU A 457 -5.02 45.49 30.51
CA LEU A 457 -5.98 44.49 30.03
C LEU A 457 -5.39 43.55 28.97
N ALA A 458 -4.61 44.07 28.02
CA ALA A 458 -3.95 43.27 26.99
C ALA A 458 -2.90 42.30 27.57
N LEU A 459 -2.15 42.72 28.59
CA LEU A 459 -1.20 41.86 29.32
C LEU A 459 -1.90 40.76 30.11
N ILE A 460 -3.01 41.08 30.79
CA ILE A 460 -3.83 40.09 31.49
C ILE A 460 -4.39 39.07 30.49
N ALA A 461 -4.87 39.51 29.32
CA ALA A 461 -5.35 38.64 28.27
C ALA A 461 -4.24 37.70 27.73
N MET A 462 -3.01 38.21 27.55
CA MET A 462 -1.86 37.40 27.12
C MET A 462 -1.47 36.33 28.15
N LEU A 463 -1.39 36.69 29.44
CA LEU A 463 -1.07 35.75 30.51
C LEU A 463 -2.18 34.70 30.69
N THR A 464 -3.45 35.13 30.62
CA THR A 464 -4.62 34.25 30.71
C THR A 464 -4.64 33.26 29.54
N TRP A 465 -4.36 33.73 28.31
CA TRP A 465 -4.24 32.86 27.14
C TRP A 465 -3.10 31.83 27.30
N GLY A 466 -1.94 32.26 27.80
CA GLY A 466 -0.80 31.37 28.06
C GLY A 466 -1.11 30.31 29.12
N PHE A 467 -1.78 30.71 30.21
CA PHE A 467 -2.22 29.78 31.26
C PHE A 467 -3.25 28.77 30.76
N ILE A 468 -4.22 29.21 29.95
CA ILE A 468 -5.24 28.32 29.35
C ILE A 468 -4.59 27.29 28.42
N ARG A 469 -3.60 27.70 27.63
CA ARG A 469 -2.88 26.78 26.73
C ARG A 469 -2.00 25.80 27.48
N TYR A 470 -1.41 26.19 28.61
CA TYR A 470 -0.60 25.32 29.46
C TYR A 470 -1.45 24.35 30.30
N SER A 471 -2.55 24.83 30.90
CA SER A 471 -3.41 24.04 31.80
C SER A 471 -4.49 23.22 31.08
N GLY A 472 -4.87 23.61 29.86
CA GLY A 472 -5.96 22.99 29.10
C GLY A 472 -7.37 23.29 29.63
N GLN A 473 -7.50 24.07 30.72
CA GLN A 473 -8.79 24.43 31.33
C GLN A 473 -9.36 25.72 30.70
N TYR A 474 -10.69 25.88 30.67
CA TYR A 474 -11.39 27.07 30.15
C TYR A 474 -11.13 27.40 28.66
N ARG A 475 -11.19 26.37 27.80
CA ARG A 475 -10.97 26.47 26.34
C ARG A 475 -11.83 27.54 25.66
N ASN A 476 -13.05 27.78 26.14
CA ASN A 476 -13.97 28.79 25.59
C ASN A 476 -13.45 30.23 25.76
N VAL A 477 -12.73 30.52 26.85
CA VAL A 477 -12.12 31.83 27.07
C VAL A 477 -10.93 32.03 26.13
N GLY A 478 -10.13 30.97 25.91
CA GLY A 478 -9.05 30.97 24.94
C GLY A 478 -9.55 31.27 23.51
N THR A 479 -10.65 30.64 23.09
CA THR A 479 -11.25 30.89 21.77
C THR A 479 -11.81 32.31 21.62
N ALA A 480 -12.35 32.90 22.69
CA ALA A 480 -12.83 34.28 22.66
C ALA A 480 -11.67 35.29 22.49
N ILE A 481 -10.54 35.03 23.16
CA ILE A 481 -9.31 35.83 23.00
C ILE A 481 -8.75 35.69 21.57
N ASP A 482 -8.74 34.47 21.01
CA ASP A 482 -8.32 34.22 19.62
C ASP A 482 -9.19 34.99 18.61
N GLN A 483 -10.52 35.01 18.80
CA GLN A 483 -11.45 35.77 17.95
C GLN A 483 -11.22 37.29 18.06
N ALA A 484 -11.04 37.81 19.27
CA ALA A 484 -10.77 39.24 19.48
C ALA A 484 -9.46 39.68 18.83
N ALA A 485 -8.39 38.89 18.96
CA ALA A 485 -7.12 39.15 18.29
C ALA A 485 -7.25 39.09 16.75
N GLY A 486 -8.09 38.19 16.23
CA GLY A 486 -8.42 38.14 14.81
C GLY A 486 -9.02 39.44 14.29
N LEU A 487 -10.03 39.99 15.00
CA LEU A 487 -10.68 41.25 14.63
C LEU A 487 -9.72 42.45 14.66
N VAL A 488 -8.85 42.52 15.66
CA VAL A 488 -7.83 43.59 15.76
C VAL A 488 -6.88 43.54 14.56
N LEU A 489 -6.44 42.33 14.18
CA LEU A 489 -5.54 42.16 13.04
C LEU A 489 -6.23 42.52 11.71
N GLU A 490 -7.51 42.14 11.52
CA GLU A 490 -8.28 42.50 10.33
C GLU A 490 -8.46 44.01 10.21
N GLN A 491 -8.86 44.70 11.28
CA GLN A 491 -9.01 46.16 11.29
C GLN A 491 -7.70 46.88 10.99
N ALA A 492 -6.59 46.44 11.60
CA ALA A 492 -5.27 47.00 11.33
C ALA A 492 -4.85 46.82 9.86
N THR A 493 -5.13 45.64 9.29
CA THR A 493 -4.81 45.31 7.90
C THR A 493 -5.66 46.10 6.91
N GLU A 494 -6.96 46.30 7.20
CA GLU A 494 -7.83 47.15 6.39
C GLU A 494 -7.37 48.62 6.40
N MET A 495 -6.96 49.15 7.55
CA MET A 495 -6.46 50.53 7.66
C MET A 495 -5.15 50.71 6.89
N LEU A 496 -4.24 49.73 6.95
CA LEU A 496 -3.01 49.70 6.15
C LEU A 496 -3.29 49.56 4.64
N ASN A 497 -4.29 48.77 4.25
CA ASN A 497 -4.66 48.63 2.85
C ASN A 497 -5.33 49.89 2.29
N LYS A 498 -6.16 50.58 3.11
CA LYS A 498 -6.74 51.88 2.75
C LYS A 498 -5.68 52.96 2.58
N SER A 499 -4.66 53.01 3.43
CA SER A 499 -3.55 53.97 3.28
C SER A 499 -2.68 53.65 2.05
N ARG A 500 -2.49 52.36 1.73
CA ARG A 500 -1.71 51.91 0.56
C ARG A 500 -2.45 52.13 -0.78
N ALA A 501 -3.78 52.07 -0.80
CA ALA A 501 -4.60 52.31 -1.99
C ALA A 501 -4.59 53.77 -2.46
N GLN A 502 -4.32 54.75 -1.59
CA GLN A 502 -4.19 56.16 -1.96
C GLN A 502 -2.88 56.49 -2.70
N THR A 503 -1.93 55.54 -2.79
CA THR A 503 -0.61 55.72 -3.42
C THR A 503 -0.46 55.07 -4.81
N ALA A 504 -1.50 54.42 -5.36
CA ALA A 504 -1.45 53.87 -6.73
C ALA A 504 -1.85 54.95 -7.77
N SER A 505 -1.12 55.05 -8.88
CA SER A 505 -1.28 56.13 -9.88
C SER A 505 -2.72 56.26 -10.38
N GLY A 506 -3.37 57.41 -10.11
CA GLY A 506 -4.77 57.71 -10.43
C GLY A 506 -5.11 57.85 -11.92
N VAL A 507 -4.71 56.88 -12.75
CA VAL A 507 -5.02 56.80 -14.17
C VAL A 507 -6.44 56.24 -14.34
N THR A 508 -7.32 56.99 -15.01
CA THR A 508 -8.72 56.60 -15.23
C THR A 508 -8.93 56.02 -16.63
N VAL A 509 -9.95 55.18 -16.82
CA VAL A 509 -10.27 54.58 -18.13
C VAL A 509 -11.36 55.41 -18.79
N ASN A 510 -11.14 55.86 -20.03
CA ASN A 510 -12.12 56.59 -20.82
C ASN A 510 -13.29 55.66 -21.21
N ASP A 511 -14.52 56.17 -21.17
CA ASP A 511 -15.73 55.39 -21.41
C ASP A 511 -15.81 54.85 -22.84
N ALA A 512 -15.14 55.48 -23.82
CA ALA A 512 -15.03 54.96 -25.19
C ALA A 512 -14.37 53.57 -25.25
N VAL A 513 -13.42 53.29 -24.36
CA VAL A 513 -12.74 51.99 -24.26
C VAL A 513 -13.71 50.91 -23.78
N LEU A 514 -14.66 51.27 -22.90
CA LEU A 514 -15.68 50.35 -22.38
C LEU A 514 -16.76 50.06 -23.41
N THR A 515 -17.16 51.06 -24.19
CA THR A 515 -18.10 50.87 -25.30
C THR A 515 -17.53 49.88 -26.31
N ILE A 516 -16.26 50.03 -26.71
CA ILE A 516 -15.60 49.10 -27.64
C ILE A 516 -15.49 47.69 -27.07
N PHE A 517 -15.13 47.55 -25.78
CA PHE A 517 -15.07 46.25 -25.13
C PHE A 517 -16.45 45.55 -25.12
N ASN A 518 -17.52 46.27 -24.77
CA ASN A 518 -18.87 45.72 -24.78
C ASN A 518 -19.34 45.37 -26.20
N ASP A 519 -19.00 46.18 -27.20
CA ASP A 519 -19.31 45.89 -28.61
C ASP A 519 -18.57 44.65 -29.12
N MET A 520 -17.31 44.43 -28.71
CA MET A 520 -16.57 43.21 -29.05
C MET A 520 -17.06 41.97 -28.27
N LYS A 521 -17.61 42.18 -27.05
CA LYS A 521 -18.13 41.11 -26.18
C LYS A 521 -19.53 40.63 -26.61
N VAL A 522 -20.43 41.52 -27.02
CA VAL A 522 -21.82 41.19 -27.38
C VAL A 522 -21.89 40.65 -28.81
N ARG A 523 -21.85 39.32 -28.93
CA ARG A 523 -22.05 38.63 -30.22
C ARG A 523 -23.54 38.61 -30.58
N LYS A 524 -24.02 39.55 -31.41
CA LYS A 524 -25.39 39.53 -31.93
C LYS A 524 -25.61 38.29 -32.81
N ALA A 525 -26.47 37.37 -32.37
CA ALA A 525 -26.75 36.09 -33.05
C ALA A 525 -27.58 36.23 -34.34
N GLN A 526 -28.14 37.41 -34.63
CA GLN A 526 -28.85 37.72 -35.87
C GLN A 526 -28.31 39.05 -36.40
N CYS A 527 -27.45 39.01 -37.42
CA CYS A 527 -26.90 40.19 -38.08
C CYS A 527 -26.79 39.94 -39.58
N SER A 528 -27.18 40.96 -40.36
CA SER A 528 -27.04 41.10 -41.81
C SER A 528 -25.59 40.90 -42.27
N GLU A 529 -25.35 40.43 -43.51
CA GLU A 529 -23.98 40.21 -44.03
C GLU A 529 -23.11 41.49 -44.00
N ASP A 530 -23.72 42.68 -44.07
CA ASP A 530 -23.03 43.97 -43.97
C ASP A 530 -22.55 44.31 -42.55
N ASP A 531 -23.19 43.77 -41.50
CA ASP A 531 -22.78 44.01 -40.11
C ASP A 531 -21.57 43.15 -39.71
N ARG A 532 -21.43 41.95 -40.31
CA ARG A 532 -20.24 41.09 -40.12
C ARG A 532 -18.97 41.74 -40.66
N LYS A 533 -19.07 42.49 -41.77
CA LYS A 533 -17.93 43.19 -42.39
C LYS A 533 -17.39 44.34 -41.53
N LYS A 534 -18.21 44.91 -40.63
CA LYS A 534 -17.83 46.02 -39.74
C LYS A 534 -17.32 45.58 -38.38
N ARG A 535 -17.22 44.26 -38.13
CA ARG A 535 -16.76 43.74 -36.84
C ARG A 535 -15.25 43.96 -36.69
N LYS A 536 -14.85 44.53 -35.56
CA LYS A 536 -13.45 44.75 -35.19
C LYS A 536 -12.85 43.43 -34.67
N LYS A 537 -11.69 43.05 -35.18
CA LYS A 537 -10.92 41.86 -34.80
C LYS A 537 -9.79 42.18 -33.83
N ALA A 538 -9.18 43.36 -33.95
CA ALA A 538 -8.18 43.86 -33.02
C ALA A 538 -8.35 45.36 -32.78
N VAL A 539 -8.17 45.82 -31.55
CA VAL A 539 -8.16 47.25 -31.19
C VAL A 539 -7.01 47.54 -30.23
N LEU A 540 -6.25 48.60 -30.52
CA LEU A 540 -5.14 49.10 -29.69
C LEU A 540 -5.57 50.28 -28.83
N PHE A 541 -5.10 50.30 -27.58
CA PHE A 541 -5.29 51.39 -26.63
C PHE A 541 -3.94 51.95 -26.19
N CYS A 542 -3.89 53.27 -26.02
CA CYS A 542 -2.74 54.01 -25.54
C CYS A 542 -3.12 54.90 -24.37
N LEU A 543 -2.12 55.36 -23.62
CA LEU A 543 -2.30 56.44 -22.67
C LEU A 543 -2.41 57.77 -23.41
N SER A 544 -3.32 58.63 -22.96
CA SER A 544 -3.44 60.02 -23.42
C SER A 544 -2.12 60.77 -23.21
N CYS A 545 -1.88 61.84 -23.98
CA CYS A 545 -0.69 62.70 -23.88
C CYS A 545 -0.40 63.18 -22.45
N ASP A 546 -1.44 63.30 -21.62
CA ASP A 546 -1.34 63.71 -20.21
C ASP A 546 -1.05 62.55 -19.23
N ASN A 547 -0.92 61.30 -19.70
CA ASN A 547 -0.73 60.06 -18.93
C ASN A 547 -1.78 59.79 -17.84
N LYS A 548 -2.93 60.48 -17.88
CA LYS A 548 -3.99 60.39 -16.88
C LYS A 548 -5.16 59.49 -17.30
N GLN A 549 -5.30 59.21 -18.59
CA GLN A 549 -6.41 58.42 -19.12
C GLN A 549 -5.95 57.38 -20.14
N ILE A 550 -6.60 56.22 -20.15
CA ILE A 550 -6.45 55.23 -21.22
C ILE A 550 -7.49 55.54 -22.31
N ILE A 551 -7.02 55.74 -23.54
CA ILE A 551 -7.81 56.10 -24.73
C ILE A 551 -7.58 55.09 -25.87
N VAL A 552 -8.50 55.09 -26.84
CA VAL A 552 -8.41 54.27 -28.06
C VAL A 552 -7.43 54.93 -29.03
N GLU A 553 -6.53 54.16 -29.65
CA GLU A 553 -5.58 54.70 -30.63
C GLU A 553 -6.28 54.80 -32.01
N GLU A 554 -6.61 56.01 -32.44
CA GLU A 554 -7.34 56.26 -33.71
C GLU A 554 -6.57 55.72 -34.92
N GLY A 555 -7.27 54.98 -35.80
CA GLY A 555 -6.70 54.44 -37.04
C GLY A 555 -5.91 53.12 -36.91
N ARG A 556 -5.88 52.50 -35.73
CA ARG A 556 -5.22 51.20 -35.49
C ARG A 556 -6.22 50.12 -35.03
N GLU A 557 -7.24 49.91 -35.85
CA GLU A 557 -8.25 48.86 -35.67
C GLU A 557 -8.19 47.91 -36.86
N ILE A 558 -8.26 46.60 -36.63
CA ILE A 558 -8.31 45.58 -37.69
C ILE A 558 -9.76 45.12 -37.83
N LEU A 559 -10.29 45.06 -39.05
CA LEU A 559 -11.63 44.51 -39.31
C LEU A 559 -11.56 43.03 -39.69
N VAL A 560 -12.64 42.28 -39.47
CA VAL A 560 -12.70 40.84 -39.72
C VAL A 560 -12.50 40.46 -41.20
N CYS A 561 -12.72 41.39 -42.15
CA CYS A 561 -12.65 41.14 -43.59
C CYS A 561 -11.39 41.66 -44.29
N ASP A 562 -10.37 42.13 -43.58
CA ASP A 562 -9.12 42.57 -44.21
C ASP A 562 -8.38 41.37 -44.85
N GLU A 563 -7.92 41.51 -46.10
CA GLU A 563 -7.21 40.45 -46.83
C GLU A 563 -5.80 40.24 -46.24
N GLY A 564 -5.61 39.14 -45.52
CA GLY A 564 -4.33 38.74 -44.91
C GLY A 564 -4.51 37.89 -43.65
N ASP A 565 -3.41 37.41 -43.06
CA ASP A 565 -3.47 36.79 -41.72
C ASP A 565 -3.60 37.90 -40.66
N PRO A 566 -4.76 38.02 -39.98
CA PRO A 566 -5.03 39.14 -39.06
C PRO A 566 -4.06 39.20 -37.88
N PHE A 567 -3.46 38.06 -37.51
CA PHE A 567 -2.47 38.00 -36.43
C PHE A 567 -1.13 38.61 -36.85
N LEU A 568 -0.67 38.33 -38.08
CA LEU A 568 0.57 38.91 -38.63
C LEU A 568 0.46 40.44 -38.77
N THR A 569 -0.69 40.94 -39.26
CA THR A 569 -0.95 42.38 -39.34
C THR A 569 -0.99 43.02 -37.95
N PHE A 570 -1.60 42.35 -36.97
CA PHE A 570 -1.60 42.80 -35.57
C PHE A 570 -0.19 42.93 -34.99
N VAL A 571 0.68 41.93 -35.20
CA VAL A 571 2.06 41.97 -34.72
C VAL A 571 2.85 43.12 -35.37
N GLN A 572 2.61 43.44 -36.65
CA GLN A 572 3.24 44.57 -37.33
C GLN A 572 2.79 45.95 -36.79
N MET A 573 1.60 46.04 -36.19
CA MET A 573 1.10 47.30 -35.61
C MET A 573 1.70 47.63 -34.23
N LEU A 574 2.32 46.65 -33.57
CA LEU A 574 2.88 46.84 -32.23
C LEU A 574 4.20 47.63 -32.29
N PRO A 575 4.32 48.78 -31.60
CA PRO A 575 5.52 49.60 -31.64
C PRO A 575 6.69 48.91 -30.89
N PRO A 576 7.92 48.93 -31.43
CA PRO A 576 9.08 48.31 -30.76
C PRO A 576 9.62 49.13 -29.58
N ASN A 577 9.29 50.42 -29.50
CA ASN A 577 9.88 51.36 -28.53
C ASN A 577 8.85 51.95 -27.53
N ASP A 578 7.60 51.47 -27.53
CA ASP A 578 6.56 52.00 -26.64
C ASP A 578 5.58 50.91 -26.18
N CYS A 579 4.89 51.16 -25.07
CA CYS A 579 3.94 50.21 -24.48
C CYS A 579 2.51 50.44 -25.02
N ARG A 580 1.74 49.37 -25.17
CA ARG A 580 0.33 49.43 -25.63
C ARG A 580 -0.52 48.35 -24.94
N TYR A 581 -1.83 48.60 -24.87
CA TYR A 581 -2.80 47.54 -24.59
C TYR A 581 -3.52 47.18 -25.89
N ALA A 582 -3.96 45.94 -26.01
CA ALA A 582 -4.77 45.50 -27.13
C ALA A 582 -5.87 44.53 -26.69
N LEU A 583 -6.99 44.55 -27.40
CA LEU A 583 -8.00 43.50 -27.39
C LEU A 583 -7.96 42.78 -28.73
N TYR A 584 -7.91 41.46 -28.71
CA TYR A 584 -7.84 40.61 -29.89
C TYR A 584 -8.86 39.47 -29.80
N ASP A 585 -9.74 39.35 -30.79
CA ASP A 585 -10.72 38.24 -30.87
C ASP A 585 -10.04 37.03 -31.52
N ALA A 586 -9.56 36.10 -30.69
CA ALA A 586 -8.77 34.95 -31.09
C ALA A 586 -9.67 33.75 -31.42
N THR A 587 -9.57 33.26 -32.65
CA THR A 587 -10.27 32.05 -33.11
C THR A 587 -9.25 30.92 -33.27
N TYR A 588 -9.36 29.84 -32.50
CA TYR A 588 -8.46 28.68 -32.58
C TYR A 588 -9.23 27.36 -32.65
N ALA A 589 -8.70 26.38 -33.39
CA ALA A 589 -9.30 25.07 -33.55
C ALA A 589 -8.55 24.03 -32.69
N THR A 590 -9.28 23.31 -31.85
CA THR A 590 -8.79 22.08 -31.19
C THR A 590 -9.34 20.88 -31.96
N ASN A 591 -8.73 19.69 -31.80
CA ASN A 591 -9.04 18.47 -32.58
C ASN A 591 -10.53 18.08 -32.62
N GLU A 592 -11.37 18.63 -31.74
CA GLU A 592 -12.80 18.31 -31.65
C GLU A 592 -13.73 19.53 -31.80
N THR A 593 -13.27 20.78 -31.60
CA THR A 593 -14.12 22.01 -31.74
C THR A 593 -13.32 23.29 -32.08
N LYS A 594 -13.96 24.22 -32.82
CA LYS A 594 -13.47 25.61 -32.98
C LYS A 594 -13.97 26.46 -31.80
N LYS A 595 -13.04 27.15 -31.12
CA LYS A 595 -13.33 28.08 -30.00
C LYS A 595 -12.89 29.49 -30.37
N GLU A 596 -13.64 30.47 -29.87
CA GLU A 596 -13.39 31.89 -30.12
C GLU A 596 -13.38 32.64 -28.77
N ASP A 597 -12.23 33.14 -28.35
CA ASP A 597 -12.01 33.84 -27.08
C ASP A 597 -11.50 35.27 -27.30
N LEU A 598 -12.02 36.23 -26.52
CA LEU A 598 -11.54 37.61 -26.52
C LEU A 598 -10.32 37.74 -25.58
N VAL A 599 -9.15 38.02 -26.15
CA VAL A 599 -7.87 38.07 -25.44
C VAL A 599 -7.44 39.51 -25.21
N PHE A 600 -7.13 39.84 -23.96
CA PHE A 600 -6.50 41.11 -23.58
C PHE A 600 -4.98 40.96 -23.56
N ILE A 601 -4.28 41.77 -24.38
CA ILE A 601 -2.83 41.73 -24.56
C ILE A 601 -2.22 43.00 -23.97
N PHE A 602 -1.18 42.82 -23.15
CA PHE A 602 -0.34 43.90 -22.66
C PHE A 602 1.03 43.82 -23.34
N TRP A 603 1.36 44.83 -24.14
CA TRP A 603 2.62 44.90 -24.87
C TRP A 603 3.60 45.86 -24.18
N ALA A 604 4.76 45.33 -23.80
CA ALA A 604 5.84 46.09 -23.16
C ALA A 604 7.21 45.62 -23.68
N PRO A 605 7.73 46.23 -24.75
CA PRO A 605 8.98 45.80 -25.38
C PRO A 605 10.21 46.23 -24.56
N GLU A 606 11.32 45.51 -24.67
CA GLU A 606 12.54 45.78 -23.88
C GLU A 606 13.10 47.20 -24.10
N ASN A 607 12.99 47.74 -25.31
CA ASN A 607 13.48 49.07 -25.68
C ASN A 607 12.59 50.23 -25.19
N ALA A 608 11.40 49.98 -24.63
CA ALA A 608 10.53 51.05 -24.14
C ALA A 608 11.07 51.68 -22.83
N PRO A 609 10.92 53.01 -22.64
CA PRO A 609 11.43 53.72 -21.47
C PRO A 609 10.80 53.20 -20.16
N LEU A 610 11.64 53.03 -19.13
CA LEU A 610 11.26 52.46 -17.83
C LEU A 610 10.05 53.15 -17.20
N LYS A 611 9.98 54.49 -17.34
CA LYS A 611 8.86 55.30 -16.85
C LYS A 611 7.53 54.89 -17.48
N SER A 612 7.49 54.67 -18.79
CA SER A 612 6.27 54.22 -19.48
C SER A 612 5.88 52.81 -19.05
N LYS A 613 6.84 51.89 -18.95
CA LYS A 613 6.57 50.51 -18.48
C LYS A 613 5.95 50.49 -17.08
N MET A 614 6.45 51.32 -16.17
CA MET A 614 5.92 51.43 -14.81
C MET A 614 4.49 51.99 -14.80
N ILE A 615 4.20 53.03 -15.57
CA ILE A 615 2.86 53.64 -15.61
C ILE A 615 1.84 52.67 -16.24
N TYR A 616 2.21 52.00 -17.33
CA TYR A 616 1.35 50.98 -17.93
C TYR A 616 1.16 49.79 -16.97
N ALA A 617 2.23 49.24 -16.39
CA ALA A 617 2.09 48.14 -15.43
C ALA A 617 1.18 48.49 -14.23
N SER A 618 1.27 49.73 -13.72
CA SER A 618 0.43 50.22 -12.63
C SER A 618 -1.03 50.49 -13.05
N SER A 619 -1.28 50.84 -14.32
CA SER A 619 -2.62 51.17 -14.83
C SER A 619 -3.41 49.94 -15.29
N LYS A 620 -2.75 48.78 -15.40
CA LYS A 620 -3.35 47.49 -15.80
C LYS A 620 -4.50 47.06 -14.88
N ASP A 621 -4.40 47.31 -13.59
CA ASP A 621 -5.45 46.91 -12.64
C ASP A 621 -6.71 47.78 -12.77
N ALA A 622 -6.57 49.04 -13.20
CA ALA A 622 -7.70 49.94 -13.44
C ALA A 622 -8.55 49.48 -14.62
N ILE A 623 -7.91 49.01 -15.71
CA ILE A 623 -8.63 48.51 -16.89
C ILE A 623 -9.24 47.12 -16.63
N LYS A 624 -8.52 46.22 -15.95
CA LYS A 624 -9.04 44.90 -15.56
C LYS A 624 -10.26 44.99 -14.64
N LYS A 625 -10.30 45.94 -13.70
CA LYS A 625 -11.47 46.13 -12.83
C LYS A 625 -12.71 46.60 -13.58
N LYS A 626 -12.56 47.29 -14.72
CA LYS A 626 -13.69 47.76 -15.53
C LYS A 626 -14.09 46.80 -16.65
N PHE A 627 -13.29 45.78 -16.96
CA PHE A 627 -13.63 44.71 -17.91
C PHE A 627 -14.19 43.50 -17.13
N PRO A 628 -15.52 43.32 -17.07
CA PRO A 628 -16.15 42.20 -16.34
C PRO A 628 -16.03 40.86 -17.06
#